data_AF-A0A060WTL9-F1
#
_entry.id   AF-A0A060WTL9-F1
#
_cell.length_a   1.000
_cell.length_b   1.000
_cell.length_c   1.000
_cell.angle_alpha   90.00
_cell.angle_beta   90.00
_cell.angle_gamma   90.00
#
_symmetry.space_group_name_H-M   'P 1'
#
loop_
_entity.id
_entity.type
_entity.pdbx_description
1 polymer ?
#
loop_
_entity_poly.entity_id
_entity_poly.type
_entity_poly.pdbx_seq_one_letter_code
_entity_poly.pdbx_strand_id
1 'polypeptide(L)'
;MAEKINLEGKASNGEAHQDELVANGFGHNTCSKETTTEKIKRLVMANFLVILTVAGVIIGVFIGLGVRHMELSRTQILYVGFPGELLIRLLKMIIIPLVVCSLVSGAASIDPKALGKLGGWAMLFFLVTTLIASAIGVIMAFIISPGSNTGSKPILLDDGELPPTKEVVDSFLDLIRNIFPSNLVSAAFQSYATSYKFVTKNGTNGLPNITASRLKCQNDHADLRYCVPFGTDQDGMNILGLVVFAIVFGVALRKLGEEGEILIKFFNSFNEATMVLVSWIMCPQQHCRE
;
A
#
# COMPACT_ATOMS: atom_id res chain seq x y z
N MET A 1 18.99 69.66 24.69
CA MET A 1 20.12 69.49 23.75
C MET A 1 19.80 68.25 22.93
N ALA A 2 19.19 68.46 21.77
CA ALA A 2 18.72 67.42 20.86
C ALA A 2 19.34 67.73 19.51
N GLU A 3 19.97 66.74 18.88
CA GLU A 3 20.46 66.86 17.51
C GLU A 3 19.77 65.78 16.66
N LYS A 4 18.98 66.27 15.71
CA LYS A 4 18.49 65.53 14.54
C LYS A 4 19.55 65.64 13.45
N ILE A 5 19.84 64.55 12.75
CA ILE A 5 20.44 64.63 11.40
C ILE A 5 19.60 63.80 10.44
N ASN A 6 19.40 64.41 9.28
CA ASN A 6 18.43 64.12 8.23
C ASN A 6 19.06 63.24 7.12
N LEU A 7 18.17 62.71 6.28
CA LEU A 7 18.35 61.75 5.19
C LEU A 7 18.79 62.37 3.84
N GLU A 8 19.05 61.46 2.89
CA GLU A 8 19.28 61.58 1.42
C GLU A 8 20.75 61.78 0.97
N GLY A 9 21.34 61.03 0.03
CA GLY A 9 20.89 59.97 -0.88
C GLY A 9 21.74 60.02 -2.17
N LYS A 10 22.34 58.90 -2.62
CA LYS A 10 22.59 58.59 -4.05
C LYS A 10 23.18 57.21 -4.28
N ALA A 11 22.75 56.64 -5.41
CA ALA A 11 22.94 55.29 -5.94
C ALA A 11 24.38 54.92 -6.35
N SER A 12 24.66 53.61 -6.43
CA SER A 12 25.04 52.89 -7.68
C SER A 12 25.94 51.67 -7.42
N ASN A 13 25.43 50.49 -7.81
CA ASN A 13 26.08 49.29 -8.38
C ASN A 13 27.38 48.69 -7.80
N GLY A 14 27.36 47.35 -7.68
CA GLY A 14 28.53 46.45 -7.67
C GLY A 14 28.65 45.66 -6.36
N GLU A 15 28.83 44.34 -6.30
CA GLU A 15 29.15 43.33 -7.31
C GLU A 15 28.63 41.96 -6.81
N ALA A 16 28.03 41.20 -7.73
CA ALA A 16 27.84 39.77 -7.58
C ALA A 16 29.16 39.09 -7.97
N HIS A 17 29.69 38.23 -7.10
CA HIS A 17 30.94 37.53 -7.35
C HIS A 17 30.77 36.59 -8.54
N GLN A 18 31.52 36.91 -9.58
CA GLN A 18 31.55 36.26 -10.88
C GLN A 18 32.48 35.05 -10.83
N ASP A 19 32.04 33.97 -11.48
CA ASP A 19 32.79 32.75 -11.73
C ASP A 19 34.17 33.06 -12.35
N GLU A 20 35.24 32.62 -11.67
CA GLU A 20 36.60 32.74 -12.16
C GLU A 20 36.92 31.55 -13.08
N LEU A 21 36.86 31.82 -14.39
CA LEU A 21 37.35 30.99 -15.46
C LEU A 21 38.84 31.31 -15.67
N VAL A 22 39.74 30.51 -15.08
CA VAL A 22 41.14 30.44 -15.51
C VAL A 22 41.38 29.10 -16.19
N ALA A 23 41.38 29.15 -17.52
CA ALA A 23 41.94 28.14 -18.38
C ALA A 23 43.46 28.09 -18.22
N ASN A 24 44.02 26.90 -18.02
CA ASN A 24 45.09 26.31 -18.85
C ASN A 24 45.71 25.10 -18.15
N GLY A 25 45.09 23.95 -18.37
CA GLY A 25 45.70 22.65 -18.19
C GLY A 25 45.36 21.81 -19.42
N PHE A 26 46.04 22.07 -20.54
CA PHE A 26 46.07 21.17 -21.70
C PHE A 26 46.82 19.89 -21.31
N GLY A 27 46.25 19.13 -20.39
CA GLY A 27 46.56 17.74 -20.16
C GLY A 27 45.84 16.96 -21.24
N HIS A 28 46.63 16.39 -22.15
CA HIS A 28 46.20 15.53 -23.24
C HIS A 28 45.48 14.28 -22.70
N ASN A 29 44.21 14.44 -22.31
CA ASN A 29 43.29 13.33 -22.14
C ASN A 29 42.87 12.93 -23.55
N THR A 30 43.51 11.88 -24.06
CA THR A 30 43.03 11.15 -25.23
C THR A 30 41.56 10.82 -25.01
N CYS A 31 40.69 11.58 -25.67
CA CYS A 31 39.28 11.28 -25.79
C CYS A 31 39.17 10.01 -26.64
N SER A 32 39.32 8.86 -25.99
CA SER A 32 38.97 7.59 -26.59
C SER A 32 37.48 7.66 -26.89
N LYS A 33 37.13 7.56 -28.17
CA LYS A 33 35.73 7.48 -28.61
C LYS A 33 35.12 6.28 -27.91
N GLU A 34 34.39 6.48 -26.81
CA GLU A 34 33.64 5.41 -26.16
C GLU A 34 32.77 4.77 -27.24
N THR A 35 33.06 3.51 -27.53
CA THR A 35 32.33 2.71 -28.50
C THR A 35 30.87 2.66 -28.06
N THR A 36 29.91 2.74 -28.99
CA THR A 36 28.47 2.70 -28.67
C THR A 36 28.13 1.52 -27.76
N THR A 37 28.86 0.41 -27.88
CA THR A 37 28.82 -0.77 -27.03
C THR A 37 29.14 -0.50 -25.56
N GLU A 38 30.14 0.33 -25.24
CA GLU A 38 30.50 0.67 -23.85
C GLU A 38 29.44 1.58 -23.21
N LYS A 39 28.85 2.49 -23.99
CA LYS A 39 27.72 3.31 -23.53
C LYS A 39 26.48 2.46 -23.25
N ILE A 40 26.16 1.52 -24.15
CA ILE A 40 25.05 0.58 -23.96
C ILE A 40 25.30 -0.31 -22.74
N LYS A 41 26.50 -0.87 -22.59
CA LYS A 41 26.86 -1.69 -21.43
C LYS A 41 26.72 -0.93 -20.11
N ARG A 42 27.17 0.32 -20.07
CA ARG A 42 27.01 1.19 -18.89
C ARG A 42 25.53 1.44 -18.57
N LEU A 43 24.72 1.73 -19.59
CA LEU A 43 23.28 1.96 -19.44
C LEU A 43 22.53 0.71 -18.98
N VAL A 44 22.87 -0.46 -19.53
CA VAL A 44 22.29 -1.76 -19.17
C VAL A 44 22.66 -2.14 -17.74
N MET A 45 23.91 -1.93 -17.33
CA MET A 45 24.35 -2.21 -15.96
C MET A 45 23.69 -1.27 -14.95
N ALA A 46 23.44 0.00 -15.32
CA ALA A 46 22.76 0.96 -14.45
C ALA A 46 21.27 0.65 -14.25
N ASN A 47 20.59 0.13 -15.29
CA ASN A 47 19.14 -0.13 -15.28
C ASN A 47 18.80 -1.63 -15.26
N PHE A 48 19.74 -2.48 -14.83
CA PHE A 48 19.66 -3.93 -14.96
C PHE A 48 18.38 -4.50 -14.34
N LEU A 49 18.02 -4.05 -13.14
CA LEU A 49 16.82 -4.52 -12.44
C LEU A 49 15.54 -4.21 -13.20
N VAL A 50 15.39 -2.97 -13.71
CA VAL A 50 14.21 -2.55 -14.46
C VAL A 50 14.09 -3.33 -15.77
N ILE A 51 15.20 -3.57 -16.45
CA ILE A 51 15.22 -4.37 -17.68
C ILE A 51 14.80 -5.81 -17.39
N LEU A 52 15.30 -6.41 -16.30
CA LEU A 52 14.98 -7.78 -15.90
C LEU A 52 13.50 -7.94 -15.54
N THR A 53 12.91 -6.99 -14.81
CA THR A 53 11.48 -7.06 -14.45
C THR A 53 10.59 -6.94 -15.68
N VAL A 54 10.86 -6.00 -16.59
CA VAL A 54 10.10 -5.85 -17.84
C VAL A 54 10.26 -7.10 -18.72
N ALA A 55 11.47 -7.61 -18.88
CA ALA A 55 11.71 -8.86 -19.60
C ALA A 55 10.99 -10.06 -18.96
N GLY A 56 11.00 -10.14 -17.63
CA GLY A 56 10.29 -11.17 -16.86
C GLY A 56 8.78 -11.14 -17.08
N VAL A 57 8.15 -9.96 -17.12
CA VAL A 57 6.73 -9.82 -17.46
C VAL A 57 6.46 -10.29 -18.89
N ILE A 58 7.28 -9.86 -19.86
CA ILE A 58 7.11 -10.23 -21.27
C ILE A 58 7.22 -11.75 -21.45
N ILE A 59 8.28 -12.36 -20.91
CA ILE A 59 8.50 -13.81 -20.95
C ILE A 59 7.35 -14.54 -20.24
N GLY A 60 6.92 -14.06 -19.08
CA GLY A 60 5.79 -14.63 -18.33
C GLY A 60 4.49 -14.63 -19.12
N VAL A 61 4.18 -13.56 -19.85
CA VAL A 61 3.01 -13.48 -20.72
C VAL A 61 3.11 -14.49 -21.87
N PHE A 62 4.26 -14.59 -22.55
CA PHE A 62 4.44 -15.55 -23.65
C PHE A 62 4.36 -17.01 -23.18
N ILE A 63 5.01 -17.35 -22.06
CA ILE A 63 4.90 -18.68 -21.46
C ILE A 63 3.45 -18.96 -21.06
N GLY A 64 2.77 -18.01 -20.41
CA GLY A 64 1.37 -18.16 -20.00
C GLY A 64 0.42 -18.40 -21.18
N LEU A 65 0.59 -17.67 -22.29
CA LEU A 65 -0.19 -17.88 -23.51
C LEU A 65 0.11 -19.21 -24.19
N GLY A 66 1.38 -19.63 -24.23
CA GLY A 66 1.78 -20.93 -24.80
C GLY A 66 1.24 -22.11 -23.99
N VAL A 67 1.35 -22.05 -22.66
CA VAL A 67 0.91 -23.10 -21.75
C VAL A 67 -0.63 -23.15 -21.62
N ARG A 68 -1.34 -22.05 -21.86
CA ARG A 68 -2.82 -21.99 -21.83
C ARG A 68 -3.48 -22.97 -22.81
N HIS A 69 -2.81 -23.30 -23.92
CA HIS A 69 -3.32 -24.26 -24.90
C HIS A 69 -3.05 -25.72 -24.54
N MET A 70 -2.31 -25.98 -23.45
CA MET A 70 -2.03 -27.32 -22.95
C MET A 70 -2.98 -27.67 -21.80
N GLU A 71 -3.59 -28.85 -21.83
CA GLU A 71 -4.42 -29.35 -20.73
C GLU A 71 -3.52 -29.83 -19.58
N LEU A 72 -3.02 -28.90 -18.77
CA LEU A 72 -2.23 -29.22 -17.58
C LEU A 72 -3.12 -29.62 -16.41
N SER A 73 -2.64 -30.59 -15.63
CA SER A 73 -3.26 -30.95 -14.35
C SER A 73 -3.05 -29.85 -13.30
N ARG A 74 -3.98 -29.72 -12.33
CA ARG A 74 -3.89 -28.71 -11.25
C ARG A 74 -2.55 -28.75 -10.50
N THR A 75 -1.97 -29.94 -10.32
CA THR A 75 -0.67 -30.11 -9.66
C THR A 75 0.47 -29.48 -10.45
N GLN A 76 0.44 -29.57 -11.78
CA GLN A 76 1.46 -28.98 -12.65
C GLN A 76 1.37 -27.46 -12.64
N ILE A 77 0.15 -26.92 -12.65
CA ILE A 77 -0.09 -25.48 -12.53
C ILE A 77 0.48 -24.94 -11.21
N LEU A 78 0.29 -25.67 -10.11
CA LEU A 78 0.84 -25.30 -8.80
C LEU A 78 2.38 -25.29 -8.81
N TYR A 79 3.02 -26.31 -9.39
CA TYR A 79 4.48 -26.37 -9.47
C TYR A 79 5.08 -25.27 -10.36
N VAL A 80 4.44 -24.94 -11.48
CA VAL A 80 4.87 -23.82 -12.34
C VAL A 80 4.72 -22.48 -11.61
N GLY A 81 3.66 -22.31 -10.81
CA GLY A 81 3.40 -21.09 -10.04
C GLY A 81 4.23 -20.94 -8.75
N PHE A 82 4.89 -22.02 -8.30
CA PHE A 82 5.60 -22.05 -7.01
C PHE A 82 6.65 -20.94 -6.82
N PRO A 83 7.51 -20.59 -7.80
CA PRO A 83 8.46 -19.50 -7.63
C PRO A 83 7.80 -18.14 -7.37
N GLY A 84 6.65 -17.88 -8.01
CA GLY A 84 5.86 -16.66 -7.78
C GLY A 84 5.20 -16.65 -6.40
N GLU A 85 4.72 -17.80 -5.94
CA GLU A 85 4.18 -17.95 -4.59
C GLU A 85 5.25 -17.69 -3.52
N LEU A 86 6.45 -18.25 -3.70
CA LEU A 86 7.58 -18.03 -2.79
C LEU A 86 7.95 -16.55 -2.72
N LEU A 87 8.01 -15.85 -3.86
CA LEU A 87 8.25 -14.41 -3.91
C LEU A 87 7.21 -13.63 -3.11
N ILE A 88 5.92 -13.92 -3.30
CA ILE A 88 4.83 -13.24 -2.57
C ILE A 88 4.94 -13.50 -1.06
N ARG A 89 5.29 -14.73 -0.64
CA ARG A 89 5.50 -15.07 0.77
C ARG A 89 6.69 -14.30 1.37
N LEU A 90 7.81 -14.22 0.65
CA LEU A 90 8.99 -13.45 1.06
C LEU A 90 8.64 -11.96 1.22
N LEU A 91 7.95 -11.36 0.25
CA LEU A 91 7.54 -9.96 0.32
C LEU A 91 6.60 -9.71 1.50
N LYS A 92 5.59 -10.57 1.72
CA LYS A 92 4.65 -10.45 2.84
C LYS A 92 5.32 -10.51 4.22
N MET A 93 6.41 -11.27 4.36
CA MET A 93 7.17 -11.37 5.61
C MET A 93 7.80 -10.04 6.03
N ILE A 94 8.26 -9.22 5.08
CA ILE A 94 8.93 -7.94 5.36
C ILE A 94 7.94 -6.81 5.64
N ILE A 95 6.67 -6.94 5.26
CA ILE A 95 5.72 -5.82 5.36
C ILE A 95 5.54 -5.38 6.82
N ILE A 96 5.32 -6.31 7.75
CA ILE A 96 5.05 -5.96 9.16
C ILE A 96 6.23 -5.19 9.78
N PRO A 97 7.47 -5.71 9.75
CA PRO A 97 8.56 -5.04 10.43
C PRO A 97 8.91 -3.70 9.75
N LEU A 98 8.83 -3.63 8.42
CA LEU A 98 9.08 -2.41 7.65
C LEU A 98 8.06 -1.32 7.99
N VAL A 99 6.76 -1.61 7.90
CA VAL A 99 5.69 -0.63 8.09
C VAL A 99 5.72 -0.09 9.52
N VAL A 100 5.83 -0.96 10.52
CA VAL A 100 5.84 -0.53 11.93
C VAL A 100 7.08 0.30 12.23
N CYS A 101 8.28 -0.19 11.90
CA CYS A 101 9.52 0.50 12.26
C CYS A 101 9.70 1.81 11.49
N SER A 102 9.43 1.81 10.18
CA SER A 102 9.54 3.00 9.34
C SER A 102 8.54 4.09 9.73
N LEU A 103 7.32 3.74 10.12
CA LEU A 103 6.33 4.73 10.54
C LEU A 103 6.60 5.27 11.93
N VAL A 104 7.03 4.42 12.88
CA VAL A 104 7.40 4.87 14.22
C VAL A 104 8.57 5.86 14.14
N SER A 105 9.65 5.53 13.42
CA SER A 105 10.77 6.45 13.25
C SER A 105 10.41 7.70 12.47
N GLY A 106 9.66 7.54 11.37
CA GLY A 106 9.20 8.65 10.54
C GLY A 106 8.37 9.66 11.33
N ALA A 107 7.34 9.18 12.04
CA ALA A 107 6.47 10.02 12.87
C ALA A 107 7.22 10.64 14.06
N ALA A 108 8.21 9.95 14.62
CA ALA A 108 9.00 10.46 15.73
C ALA A 108 10.01 11.54 15.31
N SER A 109 10.47 11.54 14.06
CA SER A 109 11.45 12.52 13.55
C SER A 109 10.89 13.93 13.29
N ILE A 110 9.56 14.06 13.25
CA ILE A 110 8.87 15.31 12.86
C ILE A 110 8.11 15.87 14.07
N ASP A 111 8.09 17.20 14.22
CA ASP A 111 7.28 17.84 15.26
C ASP A 111 5.78 17.54 15.07
N PRO A 112 5.02 17.21 16.13
CA PRO A 112 3.61 16.82 16.00
C PRO A 112 2.72 17.85 15.26
N LYS A 113 3.02 19.15 15.42
CA LYS A 113 2.32 20.24 14.71
C LYS A 113 2.63 20.23 13.21
N ALA A 114 3.89 20.02 12.85
CA ALA A 114 4.31 19.92 11.46
C ALA A 114 3.78 18.63 10.81
N LEU A 115 3.79 17.52 11.55
CA LEU A 115 3.23 16.24 11.13
C LEU A 115 1.74 16.35 10.83
N GLY A 116 0.97 17.04 11.68
CA GLY A 116 -0.45 17.30 11.44
C GLY A 116 -0.71 18.12 10.18
N LYS A 117 0.10 19.16 9.92
CA LYS A 117 0.01 19.96 8.68
C LYS A 117 0.36 19.11 7.45
N LEU A 118 1.50 18.40 7.49
CA LEU A 118 1.96 17.54 6.41
C LEU A 118 0.94 16.43 6.10
N GLY A 119 0.45 15.76 7.14
CA GLY A 119 -0.58 14.72 7.04
C GLY A 119 -1.91 15.27 6.51
N GLY A 120 -2.31 16.48 6.90
CA GLY A 120 -3.50 17.14 6.35
C GLY A 120 -3.40 17.42 4.85
N TRP A 121 -2.25 17.94 4.38
CA TRP A 121 -2.00 18.12 2.94
C TRP A 121 -1.95 16.79 2.20
N ALA A 122 -1.33 15.76 2.77
CA ALA A 122 -1.29 14.42 2.19
C ALA A 122 -2.69 13.79 2.10
N MET A 123 -3.50 13.88 3.16
CA MET A 123 -4.88 13.38 3.18
C MET A 123 -5.76 14.09 2.14
N LEU A 124 -5.63 15.41 2.02
CA LEU A 124 -6.34 16.19 1.00
C LEU A 124 -5.90 15.79 -0.41
N PHE A 125 -4.59 15.64 -0.64
CA PHE A 125 -4.05 15.18 -1.92
C PHE A 125 -4.62 13.81 -2.30
N PHE A 126 -4.62 12.83 -1.38
CA PHE A 126 -5.18 11.50 -1.65
C PHE A 126 -6.68 11.53 -1.91
N LEU A 127 -7.44 12.33 -1.16
CA LEU A 127 -8.89 12.44 -1.36
C LEU A 127 -9.22 13.04 -2.73
N VAL A 128 -8.57 14.14 -3.10
CA VAL A 128 -8.81 14.83 -4.38
C VAL A 128 -8.39 13.95 -5.56
N THR A 129 -7.19 13.36 -5.51
CA THR A 129 -6.70 12.49 -6.60
C THR A 129 -7.55 11.24 -6.76
N THR A 130 -8.02 10.63 -5.67
CA THR A 130 -8.92 9.46 -5.71
C THR A 130 -10.28 9.81 -6.30
N LEU A 131 -10.85 10.98 -5.94
CA LEU A 131 -12.11 11.45 -6.54
C LEU A 131 -11.96 11.70 -8.04
N ILE A 132 -10.87 12.34 -8.47
CA ILE A 132 -10.59 12.58 -9.90
C ILE A 132 -10.42 11.24 -10.64
N ALA A 133 -9.63 10.32 -10.10
CA ALA A 133 -9.41 9.00 -10.70
C ALA A 133 -10.72 8.19 -10.79
N SER A 134 -11.55 8.19 -9.75
CA SER A 134 -12.86 7.54 -9.75
C SER A 134 -13.81 8.18 -10.76
N ALA A 135 -13.82 9.50 -10.89
CA ALA A 135 -14.65 10.19 -11.88
C ALA A 135 -14.25 9.82 -13.31
N ILE A 136 -12.95 9.84 -13.61
CA ILE A 136 -12.43 9.41 -14.92
C ILE A 136 -12.77 7.94 -15.19
N GLY A 137 -12.64 7.07 -14.18
CA GLY A 137 -12.97 5.65 -14.30
C GLY A 137 -14.44 5.41 -14.65
N VAL A 138 -15.36 6.09 -13.97
CA VAL A 138 -16.81 6.00 -14.25
C VAL A 138 -17.14 6.55 -15.63
N ILE A 139 -16.59 7.72 -16.00
CA ILE A 139 -16.80 8.32 -17.32
C ILE A 139 -16.32 7.38 -18.43
N MET A 140 -15.10 6.84 -18.31
CA MET A 140 -14.57 5.87 -19.28
C MET A 140 -15.38 4.59 -19.33
N ALA A 141 -15.86 4.08 -18.19
CA ALA A 141 -16.70 2.89 -18.15
C ALA A 141 -18.04 3.10 -18.89
N PHE A 142 -18.67 4.27 -18.78
CA PHE A 142 -19.87 4.60 -19.55
C PHE A 142 -19.60 4.75 -21.05
N ILE A 143 -18.48 5.38 -21.44
CA ILE A 143 -18.12 5.57 -22.85
C ILE A 143 -17.82 4.23 -23.53
N ILE A 144 -17.01 3.37 -22.89
CA ILE A 144 -16.60 2.09 -23.45
C ILE A 144 -17.72 1.05 -23.30
N SER A 145 -18.55 1.16 -22.25
CA SER A 145 -19.63 0.22 -21.90
C SER A 145 -19.19 -1.25 -22.02
N PRO A 146 -18.11 -1.65 -21.33
CA PRO A 146 -17.55 -3.00 -21.46
C PRO A 146 -18.60 -4.03 -20.99
N GLY A 147 -18.82 -5.06 -21.81
CA GLY A 147 -19.74 -6.16 -21.49
C GLY A 147 -21.14 -6.02 -22.12
N SER A 148 -21.47 -4.88 -22.73
CA SER A 148 -22.75 -4.65 -23.44
C SER A 148 -22.98 -5.58 -24.64
N ASN A 149 -21.92 -6.17 -25.18
CA ASN A 149 -21.90 -7.09 -26.33
C ASN A 149 -21.70 -8.57 -25.95
N THR A 150 -21.73 -8.91 -24.66
CA THR A 150 -21.62 -10.31 -24.19
C THR A 150 -23.02 -10.90 -24.05
N GLY A 151 -23.49 -11.65 -25.06
CA GLY A 151 -24.77 -12.38 -25.03
C GLY A 151 -24.81 -13.58 -24.06
N SER A 152 -23.77 -13.76 -23.24
CA SER A 152 -23.67 -14.83 -22.25
C SER A 152 -24.22 -14.32 -20.92
N LYS A 153 -25.50 -14.62 -20.63
CA LYS A 153 -25.92 -14.66 -19.22
C LYS A 153 -24.93 -15.58 -18.51
N PRO A 154 -24.28 -15.16 -17.42
CA PRO A 154 -23.42 -16.04 -16.67
C PRO A 154 -24.27 -17.25 -16.29
N ILE A 155 -23.91 -18.43 -16.80
CA ILE A 155 -24.56 -19.66 -16.39
C ILE A 155 -24.16 -19.79 -14.92
N LEU A 156 -25.10 -19.49 -14.03
CA LEU A 156 -24.95 -19.70 -12.59
C LEU A 156 -25.00 -21.22 -12.38
N LEU A 157 -23.88 -21.87 -12.69
CA LEU A 157 -23.58 -23.26 -12.41
C LEU A 157 -22.94 -23.31 -11.02
N ASP A 158 -23.63 -22.87 -9.99
CA ASP A 158 -23.22 -23.19 -8.62
C ASP A 158 -24.42 -23.00 -7.67
N ASP A 159 -24.95 -24.11 -7.17
CA ASP A 159 -25.81 -24.18 -5.98
C ASP A 159 -25.00 -23.89 -4.69
N GLY A 160 -24.04 -22.97 -4.78
CA GLY A 160 -23.32 -22.45 -3.63
C GLY A 160 -24.19 -21.38 -2.98
N GLU A 161 -24.58 -21.60 -1.72
CA GLU A 161 -25.22 -20.59 -0.87
C GLU A 161 -24.45 -19.28 -1.00
N LEU A 162 -25.01 -18.30 -1.73
CA LEU A 162 -24.38 -17.02 -1.94
C LEU A 162 -24.10 -16.42 -0.55
N PRO A 163 -22.85 -16.03 -0.24
CA PRO A 163 -22.57 -15.42 1.04
C PRO A 163 -23.48 -14.20 1.22
N PRO A 164 -24.11 -14.04 2.39
CA PRO A 164 -25.06 -12.97 2.62
C PRO A 164 -24.42 -11.62 2.30
N THR A 165 -25.11 -10.81 1.50
CA THR A 165 -24.64 -9.47 1.12
C THR A 165 -24.44 -8.64 2.37
N LYS A 166 -23.21 -8.19 2.61
CA LYS A 166 -22.88 -7.29 3.72
C LYS A 166 -23.64 -5.98 3.61
N GLU A 167 -24.20 -5.52 4.73
CA GLU A 167 -24.69 -4.15 4.80
C GLU A 167 -23.51 -3.17 4.71
N VAL A 168 -23.76 -2.04 4.03
CA VAL A 168 -22.76 -0.97 3.88
C VAL A 168 -22.36 -0.43 5.24
N VAL A 169 -23.31 -0.30 6.17
CA VAL A 169 -23.07 0.18 7.54
C VAL A 169 -22.09 -0.75 8.27
N ASP A 170 -22.31 -2.07 8.20
CA ASP A 170 -21.41 -3.05 8.84
C ASP A 170 -20.00 -3.00 8.26
N SER A 171 -19.86 -2.72 6.96
CA SER A 171 -18.55 -2.54 6.32
C SER A 171 -17.82 -1.28 6.82
N PHE A 172 -18.53 -0.16 7.01
CA PHE A 172 -17.97 1.05 7.62
C PHE A 172 -17.62 0.85 9.09
N LEU A 173 -18.44 0.13 9.84
CA LEU A 173 -18.14 -0.22 11.24
C LEU A 173 -16.92 -1.13 11.34
N ASP A 174 -16.79 -2.11 10.44
CA ASP A 174 -15.60 -2.96 10.34
C ASP A 174 -14.34 -2.15 10.03
N LEU A 175 -14.42 -1.13 9.16
CA LEU A 175 -13.29 -0.24 8.91
C LEU A 175 -12.84 0.45 10.20
N ILE A 176 -13.77 1.02 10.97
CA ILE A 176 -13.45 1.71 12.24
C ILE A 176 -12.89 0.73 13.27
N ARG A 177 -13.45 -0.48 13.36
CA ARG A 177 -12.94 -1.54 14.26
C ARG A 177 -11.50 -1.96 13.87
N ASN A 178 -11.19 -1.98 12.58
CA ASN A 178 -9.83 -2.28 12.12
C ASN A 178 -8.83 -1.12 12.33
N ILE A 179 -9.28 0.14 12.41
CA ILE A 179 -8.41 1.28 12.77
C ILE A 179 -7.84 1.11 14.19
N PHE A 180 -8.64 0.57 15.11
CA PHE A 180 -8.27 0.35 16.51
C PHE A 180 -8.35 -1.14 16.87
N PRO A 181 -7.33 -1.95 16.52
CA PRO A 181 -7.35 -3.38 16.80
C PRO A 181 -7.36 -3.66 18.31
N SER A 182 -8.06 -4.72 18.71
CA SER A 182 -8.14 -5.16 20.11
C SER A 182 -6.79 -5.69 20.63
N ASN A 183 -5.93 -6.20 19.75
CA ASN A 183 -4.61 -6.71 20.07
C ASN A 183 -3.63 -6.47 18.91
N LEU A 184 -2.46 -5.91 19.19
CA LEU A 184 -1.44 -5.58 18.17
C LEU A 184 -0.76 -6.82 17.58
N VAL A 185 -0.54 -7.86 18.40
CA VAL A 185 0.04 -9.12 17.95
C VAL A 185 -0.94 -9.85 17.05
N SER A 186 -2.22 -9.94 17.45
CA SER A 186 -3.28 -10.51 16.60
C SER A 186 -3.43 -9.71 15.30
N ALA A 187 -3.39 -8.38 15.35
CA ALA A 187 -3.48 -7.53 14.15
C ALA A 187 -2.39 -7.81 13.10
N ALA A 188 -1.27 -8.40 13.49
CA ALA A 188 -0.20 -8.80 12.56
C ALA A 188 -0.60 -9.95 11.63
N PHE A 189 -1.59 -10.78 12.01
CA PHE A 189 -2.01 -11.95 11.22
C PHE A 189 -3.54 -12.09 11.06
N GLN A 190 -4.33 -11.30 11.79
CA GLN A 190 -5.79 -11.31 11.78
C GLN A 190 -6.37 -9.90 11.61
N SER A 191 -7.50 -9.84 10.91
CA SER A 191 -8.30 -8.63 10.70
C SER A 191 -9.75 -8.88 11.10
N TYR A 192 -10.45 -7.84 11.54
CA TYR A 192 -11.84 -7.98 11.98
C TYR A 192 -12.79 -7.89 10.78
N ALA A 193 -13.75 -8.81 10.69
CA ALA A 193 -14.85 -8.71 9.76
C ALA A 193 -16.17 -9.13 10.43
N THR A 194 -17.23 -8.43 10.12
CA THR A 194 -18.59 -8.89 10.43
C THR A 194 -18.95 -10.02 9.46
N SER A 195 -19.55 -11.09 9.95
CA SER A 195 -20.19 -12.12 9.12
C SER A 195 -21.63 -12.28 9.60
N TYR A 196 -22.50 -12.91 8.80
CA TYR A 196 -23.89 -13.12 9.17
C TYR A 196 -24.15 -14.60 9.39
N LYS A 197 -24.70 -14.91 10.56
CA LYS A 197 -25.19 -16.25 10.90
C LYS A 197 -26.70 -16.21 10.86
N PHE A 198 -27.28 -17.27 10.30
CA PHE A 198 -28.71 -17.50 10.36
C PHE A 198 -29.08 -18.02 11.74
N VAL A 199 -29.92 -17.29 12.47
CA VAL A 199 -30.47 -17.73 13.75
C VAL A 199 -31.95 -18.02 13.54
N THR A 200 -32.32 -19.28 13.74
CA THR A 200 -33.72 -19.72 13.79
C THR A 200 -34.31 -19.34 15.15
N LYS A 201 -35.44 -18.62 15.16
CA LYS A 201 -36.21 -18.41 16.40
C LYS A 201 -37.26 -19.52 16.52
N ASN A 202 -37.10 -20.41 17.51
CA ASN A 202 -38.18 -21.30 17.93
C ASN A 202 -39.28 -20.45 18.58
N GLY A 203 -40.38 -20.25 17.85
CA GLY A 203 -41.51 -19.47 18.34
C GLY A 203 -42.28 -20.23 19.43
N THR A 204 -42.00 -19.97 20.70
CA THR A 204 -43.00 -20.17 21.75
C THR A 204 -43.87 -18.92 21.85
N ASN A 205 -45.12 -19.08 21.40
CA ASN A 205 -46.30 -18.25 21.64
C ASN A 205 -46.42 -16.95 20.84
N GLY A 206 -47.19 -17.06 19.76
CA GLY A 206 -47.96 -16.05 19.04
C GLY A 206 -47.88 -14.60 19.52
N LEU A 207 -47.07 -13.81 18.82
CA LEU A 207 -47.43 -12.60 18.07
C LEU A 207 -46.10 -11.96 17.65
N PRO A 208 -45.77 -11.89 16.35
CA PRO A 208 -44.58 -11.17 15.92
C PRO A 208 -44.82 -9.68 16.19
N ASN A 209 -44.20 -9.10 17.22
CA ASN A 209 -44.16 -7.64 17.36
C ASN A 209 -43.39 -7.08 16.15
N ILE A 210 -44.13 -6.48 15.24
CA ILE A 210 -43.68 -6.04 13.92
C ILE A 210 -42.84 -4.78 14.09
N THR A 211 -41.55 -4.96 14.35
CA THR A 211 -40.51 -3.95 14.06
C THR A 211 -39.20 -4.57 13.56
N ALA A 212 -39.09 -5.91 13.51
CA ALA A 212 -37.91 -6.63 12.99
C ALA A 212 -37.95 -6.85 11.46
N SER A 213 -38.48 -5.87 10.71
CA SER A 213 -38.81 -6.00 9.29
C SER A 213 -37.66 -5.74 8.31
N ARG A 214 -36.38 -5.91 8.69
CA ARG A 214 -35.28 -5.59 7.75
C ARG A 214 -34.21 -6.64 7.44
N LEU A 215 -34.12 -7.77 8.14
CA LEU A 215 -33.16 -8.84 7.77
C LEU A 215 -33.85 -10.20 7.61
N LYS A 216 -34.68 -10.31 6.57
CA LYS A 216 -35.22 -11.59 6.09
C LYS A 216 -34.29 -12.11 4.99
N CYS A 217 -33.55 -13.16 5.29
CA CYS A 217 -32.81 -13.90 4.27
C CYS A 217 -33.72 -15.05 3.82
N GLN A 218 -34.32 -14.90 2.64
CA GLN A 218 -35.34 -15.81 2.09
C GLN A 218 -34.74 -17.19 1.85
N ASN A 219 -35.41 -18.25 2.33
CA ASN A 219 -35.30 -19.60 1.79
C ASN A 219 -36.68 -20.27 1.87
N ASP A 220 -36.99 -21.06 0.85
CA ASP A 220 -38.33 -21.43 0.37
C ASP A 220 -39.12 -22.46 1.21
N HIS A 221 -38.87 -22.61 2.51
CA HIS A 221 -39.70 -23.48 3.36
C HIS A 221 -39.69 -23.00 4.83
N ALA A 222 -40.82 -22.47 5.27
CA ALA A 222 -41.38 -22.42 6.64
C ALA A 222 -40.51 -22.15 7.88
N ASP A 223 -39.25 -21.71 7.76
CA ASP A 223 -38.41 -21.31 8.89
C ASP A 223 -37.95 -19.86 8.75
N LEU A 224 -38.47 -18.99 9.62
CA LEU A 224 -38.08 -17.58 9.69
C LEU A 224 -36.66 -17.47 10.28
N ARG A 225 -35.65 -17.60 9.43
CA ARG A 225 -34.25 -17.37 9.78
C ARG A 225 -33.96 -15.87 9.82
N TYR A 226 -33.52 -15.37 10.98
CA TYR A 226 -33.03 -14.00 11.12
C TYR A 226 -31.53 -13.99 10.88
N CYS A 227 -31.07 -13.10 10.00
CA CYS A 227 -29.66 -12.82 9.85
C CYS A 227 -29.23 -11.89 10.99
N VAL A 228 -28.21 -12.26 11.75
CA VAL A 228 -27.61 -11.39 12.77
C VAL A 228 -26.12 -11.20 12.49
N PRO A 229 -25.60 -9.97 12.56
CA PRO A 229 -24.17 -9.73 12.40
C PRO A 229 -23.42 -10.30 13.61
N PHE A 230 -22.34 -11.03 13.37
CA PHE A 230 -21.40 -11.50 14.38
C PHE A 230 -19.97 -11.17 13.96
N GLY A 231 -19.14 -10.81 14.93
CA GLY A 231 -17.71 -10.57 14.68
C GLY A 231 -16.99 -11.88 14.40
N THR A 232 -16.20 -11.91 13.33
CA THR A 232 -15.26 -12.98 13.04
C THR A 232 -13.89 -12.38 12.75
N ASP A 233 -12.85 -13.01 13.28
CA ASP A 233 -11.48 -12.70 12.89
C ASP A 233 -11.20 -13.43 11.58
N GLN A 234 -10.79 -12.68 10.56
CA GLN A 234 -10.37 -13.21 9.26
C GLN A 234 -8.85 -13.28 9.19
N ASP A 235 -8.36 -14.35 8.58
CA ASP A 235 -6.94 -14.53 8.31
C ASP A 235 -6.45 -13.47 7.32
N GLY A 236 -5.53 -12.63 7.77
CA GLY A 236 -5.06 -11.48 7.02
C GLY A 236 -4.57 -10.38 7.94
N MET A 237 -3.44 -9.77 7.59
CA MET A 237 -2.84 -8.70 8.38
C MET A 237 -3.72 -7.44 8.34
N ASN A 238 -4.03 -6.89 9.51
CA ASN A 238 -4.66 -5.58 9.65
C ASN A 238 -3.60 -4.46 9.53
N ILE A 239 -3.17 -4.18 8.29
CA ILE A 239 -2.17 -3.13 7.99
C ILE A 239 -2.68 -1.76 8.46
N LEU A 240 -3.97 -1.47 8.31
CA LEU A 240 -4.57 -0.18 8.69
C LEU A 240 -4.38 0.10 10.18
N GLY A 241 -4.71 -0.87 11.04
CA GLY A 241 -4.53 -0.75 12.48
C GLY A 241 -3.06 -0.60 12.88
N LEU A 242 -2.15 -1.34 12.25
CA LEU A 242 -0.71 -1.25 12.51
C LEU A 242 -0.14 0.12 12.13
N VAL A 243 -0.57 0.69 11.00
CA VAL A 243 -0.16 2.03 10.55
C VAL A 243 -0.60 3.10 11.54
N VAL A 244 -1.87 3.07 11.96
CA VAL A 244 -2.42 4.06 12.89
C VAL A 244 -1.74 3.96 14.25
N PHE A 245 -1.55 2.74 14.76
CA PHE A 245 -0.80 2.51 15.99
C PHE A 245 0.64 3.04 15.90
N ALA A 246 1.37 2.70 14.83
CA ALA A 246 2.77 3.10 14.64
C ALA A 246 2.94 4.63 14.61
N ILE A 247 2.03 5.35 13.94
CA ILE A 247 2.06 6.82 13.90
C ILE A 247 1.81 7.42 15.28
N VAL A 248 0.76 6.96 15.98
CA VAL A 248 0.43 7.45 17.33
C VAL A 248 1.57 7.16 18.30
N PHE A 249 2.15 5.97 18.21
CA PHE A 249 3.28 5.57 19.04
C PHE A 249 4.54 6.40 18.73
N GLY A 250 4.87 6.64 17.47
CA GLY A 250 5.99 7.51 17.08
C GLY A 250 5.82 8.95 17.61
N VAL A 251 4.61 9.50 17.53
CA VAL A 251 4.30 10.82 18.13
C VAL A 251 4.44 10.80 19.65
N ALA A 252 4.05 9.71 20.32
CA ALA A 252 4.23 9.54 21.76
C ALA A 252 5.71 9.50 22.16
N LEU A 253 6.55 8.76 21.42
CA LEU A 253 8.00 8.74 21.62
C LEU A 253 8.65 10.10 21.45
N ARG A 254 8.20 10.87 20.46
CA ARG A 254 8.67 12.25 20.27
C ARG A 254 8.31 13.16 21.44
N LYS A 255 7.13 12.95 22.05
CA LYS A 255 6.69 13.72 23.24
C LYS A 255 7.44 13.35 24.51
N LEU A 256 8.00 12.15 24.61
CA LEU A 256 8.83 11.70 25.74
C LEU A 256 10.21 12.40 25.78
N GLY A 257 10.60 13.10 24.72
CA GLY A 257 11.87 13.84 24.69
C GLY A 257 13.07 12.91 24.75
N GLU A 258 13.96 13.12 25.72
CA GLU A 258 15.20 12.36 25.89
C GLU A 258 14.95 10.87 26.21
N GLU A 259 13.91 10.55 26.98
CA GLU A 259 13.57 9.15 27.31
C GLU A 259 13.14 8.36 26.06
N GLY A 260 12.52 9.03 25.09
CA GLY A 260 12.09 8.41 23.83
C GLY A 260 13.21 8.17 22.82
N GLU A 261 14.35 8.86 22.97
CA GLU A 261 15.43 8.87 21.96
C GLU A 261 16.06 7.48 21.77
N ILE A 262 16.23 6.72 22.86
CA ILE A 262 16.77 5.36 22.82
C ILE A 262 15.90 4.46 21.94
N LEU A 263 14.57 4.55 22.12
CA LEU A 263 13.65 3.70 21.37
C LEU A 263 13.53 4.14 19.91
N ILE A 264 13.62 5.44 19.62
CA ILE A 264 13.67 5.95 18.25
C ILE A 264 14.93 5.44 17.53
N LYS A 265 16.09 5.44 18.18
CA LYS A 265 17.33 4.88 17.63
C LYS A 265 17.23 3.37 17.37
N PHE A 266 16.56 2.63 18.25
CA PHE A 266 16.26 1.22 18.04
C PHE A 266 15.44 1.00 16.76
N PHE A 267 14.30 1.71 16.61
CA PHE A 267 13.44 1.56 15.42
C PHE A 267 14.13 1.99 14.13
N ASN A 268 14.99 3.03 14.18
CA ASN A 268 15.82 3.43 13.04
C ASN A 268 16.80 2.33 12.62
N SER A 269 17.53 1.76 13.58
CA SER A 269 18.50 0.70 13.32
C SER A 269 17.82 -0.56 12.77
N PHE A 270 16.64 -0.88 13.30
CA PHE A 270 15.82 -1.99 12.82
C PHE A 270 15.29 -1.74 11.40
N ASN A 271 14.85 -0.52 11.10
CA ASN A 271 14.41 -0.14 9.76
C ASN A 271 15.53 -0.28 8.72
N GLU A 272 16.75 0.18 9.06
CA GLU A 272 17.93 0.04 8.18
C GLU A 272 18.26 -1.43 7.90
N ALA A 273 18.25 -2.28 8.94
CA ALA A 273 18.45 -3.72 8.77
C ALA A 273 17.35 -4.36 7.88
N THR A 274 16.11 -3.89 7.99
CA THR A 274 14.99 -4.36 7.17
C THR A 274 15.16 -3.94 5.70
N MET A 275 15.69 -2.75 5.44
CA MET A 275 15.99 -2.28 4.08
C MET A 275 17.07 -3.12 3.39
N VAL A 276 18.08 -3.57 4.13
CA VAL A 276 19.09 -4.53 3.61
C VAL A 276 18.42 -5.84 3.20
N LEU A 277 17.49 -6.34 4.02
CA LEU A 277 16.74 -7.56 3.71
C LEU A 277 15.87 -7.40 2.45
N VAL A 278 15.24 -6.23 2.26
CA VAL A 278 14.51 -5.90 1.02
C VAL A 278 15.44 -5.93 -0.19
N SER A 279 16.67 -5.39 -0.06
CA SER A 279 17.66 -5.42 -1.13
C SER A 279 18.02 -6.85 -1.57
N TRP A 280 18.21 -7.77 -0.60
CA TRP A 280 18.46 -9.19 -0.89
C TRP A 280 17.28 -9.87 -1.61
N ILE A 281 16.05 -9.50 -1.28
CA ILE A 281 14.85 -10.08 -1.91
C ILE A 281 14.60 -9.49 -3.30
N MET A 282 14.79 -8.18 -3.48
CA MET A 282 14.64 -7.54 -4.79
C MET A 282 15.76 -7.92 -5.76
N CYS A 283 16.97 -8.15 -5.25
CA CYS A 283 18.05 -8.68 -6.04
C CYS A 283 18.66 -9.92 -5.39
N PRO A 284 18.07 -11.10 -5.62
CA PRO A 284 18.69 -12.38 -5.21
C PRO A 284 20.07 -12.62 -5.86
N GLN A 285 20.45 -11.79 -6.84
CA GLN A 285 21.65 -11.91 -7.67
C GLN A 285 22.76 -10.88 -7.35
N GLN A 286 22.54 -9.88 -6.48
CA GLN A 286 23.54 -8.85 -6.15
C GLN A 286 24.26 -9.10 -4.82
N HIS A 287 24.87 -10.27 -4.72
CA HIS A 287 26.09 -10.46 -3.92
C HIS A 287 27.36 -10.50 -4.81
N CYS A 288 27.30 -9.94 -6.04
CA CYS A 288 28.39 -10.01 -7.03
C CYS A 288 29.00 -8.65 -7.43
N ARG A 289 28.79 -7.62 -6.62
CA ARG A 289 29.46 -6.30 -6.65
C ARG A 289 28.83 -5.52 -5.49
N GLU A 290 29.34 -5.59 -4.27
CA GLU A 290 30.71 -5.29 -3.80
C GLU A 290 31.15 -6.21 -2.67
#